data_AF-A0A0M0K1B2-F1
#
_entry.id   AF-A0A0M0K1B2-F1
#
_cell.length_a   1.000
_cell.length_b   1.000
_cell.length_c   1.000
_cell.angle_alpha   90.00
_cell.angle_beta   90.00
_cell.angle_gamma   90.00
#
_symmetry.space_group_name_H-M   'P 1'
#
loop_
_entity.id
_entity.type
_entity.pdbx_description
1 polymer ?
#
loop_
_entity_poly.entity_id
_entity_poly.type
_entity_poly.pdbx_seq_one_letter_code
_entity_poly.pdbx_strand_id
1 'polypeptide(L)'
;MRAALQEFIGAGKAASSEKLVLCAAGYLAHVCILSRRSIVVGKLALGWDTLAGCAVLLAAMTRRVRLHKPPVPPWLIGRAAEDATACANFASEPRGERIKLLSTVALLLCAPFLFSFAAPLVEALVSLLVLLGLPLTRARTLSVRLLLEQTILNLGLFQLVRMRHPGFFSHKWVRWRWQAPWIAEVLGGYAASVALFNLIEPLNQALLPGLAYKPEGLVAQLANPTDRSAASLLLAAIAPCLGAPIFEELQSRAFILQALTAAMPIGGALLVSGILFGAQHLQIGLLLPLSVTGFFWGVLYVNSRNLLVPVFIHALWNGRIFLGSYLGL
;
A
#
# COMPACT_ATOMS: atom_id res chain seq x y z
N MET A 1 -27.91 -36.20 3.33
CA MET A 1 -27.57 -35.35 4.48
C MET A 1 -26.17 -35.63 5.06
N ARG A 2 -25.77 -36.89 5.34
CA ARG A 2 -24.40 -37.22 5.79
C ARG A 2 -23.29 -36.90 4.78
N ALA A 3 -23.52 -37.11 3.48
CA ALA A 3 -22.54 -36.81 2.43
C ALA A 3 -22.25 -35.29 2.31
N ALA A 4 -23.31 -34.46 2.32
CA ALA A 4 -23.18 -33.00 2.30
C ALA A 4 -22.50 -32.44 3.56
N LEU A 5 -22.70 -33.07 4.72
CA LEU A 5 -22.00 -32.69 5.96
C LEU A 5 -20.51 -33.04 5.91
N GLN A 6 -20.15 -34.19 5.34
CA GLN A 6 -18.74 -34.60 5.17
C GLN A 6 -18.01 -33.73 4.14
N GLU A 7 -18.70 -33.31 3.08
CA GLU A 7 -18.15 -32.40 2.07
C GLU A 7 -17.94 -30.98 2.64
N PHE A 8 -18.87 -30.48 3.46
CA PHE A 8 -18.74 -29.20 4.16
C PHE A 8 -17.65 -29.20 5.24
N ILE A 9 -17.52 -30.29 6.00
CA ILE A 9 -16.45 -30.49 6.99
C ILE A 9 -15.08 -30.70 6.31
N GLY A 10 -15.05 -31.40 5.17
CA GLY A 10 -13.84 -31.60 4.35
C GLY A 10 -13.35 -30.31 3.72
N ALA A 11 -14.24 -29.51 3.14
CA ALA A 11 -13.95 -28.18 2.60
C ALA A 11 -13.49 -27.20 3.68
N GLY A 12 -14.08 -27.29 4.89
CA GLY A 12 -13.67 -26.49 6.05
C GLY A 12 -12.28 -26.81 6.59
N LYS A 13 -11.87 -28.09 6.58
CA LYS A 13 -10.52 -28.54 6.99
C LYS A 13 -9.44 -28.27 5.93
N ALA A 14 -9.78 -28.37 4.64
CA ALA A 14 -8.89 -27.96 3.56
C ALA A 14 -8.68 -26.43 3.57
N ALA A 15 -9.76 -25.65 3.70
CA ALA A 15 -9.67 -24.19 3.78
C ALA A 15 -8.97 -23.69 5.06
N SER A 16 -9.03 -24.43 6.17
CA SER A 16 -8.34 -24.05 7.41
C SER A 16 -6.85 -24.38 7.38
N SER A 17 -6.45 -25.54 6.84
CA SER A 17 -5.04 -25.91 6.64
C SER A 17 -4.36 -25.04 5.56
N GLU A 18 -5.06 -24.68 4.49
CA GLU A 18 -4.56 -23.78 3.45
C GLU A 18 -4.36 -22.33 3.95
N LYS A 19 -5.29 -21.82 4.76
CA LYS A 19 -5.12 -20.52 5.44
C LYS A 19 -3.97 -20.57 6.45
N LEU A 20 -3.76 -21.71 7.10
CA LEU A 20 -2.63 -21.94 7.99
C LEU A 20 -1.30 -21.92 7.23
N VAL A 21 -1.23 -22.49 6.02
CA VAL A 21 -0.02 -22.46 5.17
C VAL A 21 0.28 -21.05 4.66
N LEU A 22 -0.73 -20.27 4.26
CA LEU A 22 -0.56 -18.86 3.86
C LEU A 22 -0.16 -17.96 5.05
N CYS A 23 -0.74 -18.18 6.24
CA CYS A 23 -0.35 -17.47 7.46
C CYS A 23 1.04 -17.88 7.96
N ALA A 24 1.39 -19.18 7.89
CA ALA A 24 2.71 -19.68 8.26
C ALA A 24 3.79 -19.19 7.27
N ALA A 25 3.48 -19.12 5.97
CA ALA A 25 4.35 -18.49 4.97
C ALA A 25 4.51 -16.98 5.21
N GLY A 26 3.46 -16.27 5.62
CA GLY A 26 3.53 -14.86 6.01
C GLY A 26 4.35 -14.61 7.29
N TYR A 27 4.24 -15.49 8.28
CA TYR A 27 5.00 -15.43 9.54
C TYR A 27 6.48 -15.81 9.33
N LEU A 28 6.75 -16.88 8.58
CA LEU A 28 8.11 -17.25 8.16
C LEU A 28 8.73 -16.16 7.27
N ALA A 29 7.94 -15.50 6.41
CA ALA A 29 8.42 -14.34 5.65
C ALA A 29 8.83 -13.19 6.59
N HIS A 30 8.06 -12.88 7.63
CA HIS A 30 8.43 -11.85 8.61
C HIS A 30 9.75 -12.18 9.35
N VAL A 31 9.97 -13.46 9.70
CA VAL A 31 11.23 -13.95 10.29
C VAL A 31 12.38 -13.94 9.27
N CYS A 32 12.12 -14.25 8.00
CA CYS A 32 13.12 -14.21 6.93
C CYS A 32 13.51 -12.77 6.52
N ILE A 33 12.56 -11.82 6.54
CA ILE A 33 12.75 -10.40 6.22
C ILE A 33 13.77 -9.73 7.15
N LEU A 34 13.90 -10.19 8.39
CA LEU A 34 14.88 -9.66 9.35
C LEU A 34 16.21 -10.45 9.34
N SER A 35 16.27 -11.60 8.64
CA SER A 35 17.35 -12.57 8.85
C SER A 35 18.68 -12.22 8.16
N ARG A 36 18.75 -11.16 7.34
CA ARG A 36 19.89 -10.79 6.45
C ARG A 36 20.43 -11.91 5.54
N ARG A 37 19.85 -13.10 5.57
CA ARG A 37 20.36 -14.24 4.81
C ARG A 37 20.00 -14.03 3.33
N SER A 38 20.91 -14.40 2.45
CA SER A 38 20.71 -14.35 1.00
C SER A 38 21.37 -15.54 0.32
N ILE A 39 20.88 -15.87 -0.87
CA ILE A 39 21.50 -16.79 -1.82
C ILE A 39 22.11 -15.93 -2.92
N VAL A 40 23.40 -16.11 -3.18
CA VAL A 40 24.10 -15.39 -4.25
C VAL A 40 24.04 -16.24 -5.53
N VAL A 41 23.44 -15.70 -6.58
CA VAL A 41 23.38 -16.30 -7.92
C VAL A 41 24.05 -15.35 -8.90
N GLY A 42 25.30 -15.65 -9.27
CA GLY A 42 26.12 -14.75 -10.09
C GLY A 42 26.39 -13.43 -9.37
N LYS A 43 25.96 -12.30 -9.96
CA LYS A 43 26.06 -10.95 -9.35
C LYS A 43 24.84 -10.57 -8.50
N LEU A 44 23.80 -11.41 -8.46
CA LEU A 44 22.54 -11.11 -7.78
C LEU A 44 22.51 -11.79 -6.41
N ALA A 45 22.35 -11.00 -5.35
CA ALA A 45 22.08 -11.53 -4.01
C ALA A 45 20.56 -11.53 -3.78
N LEU A 46 19.95 -12.72 -3.71
CA LEU A 46 18.53 -12.90 -3.45
C LEU A 46 18.30 -13.18 -1.98
N GLY A 47 17.64 -12.27 -1.27
CA GLY A 47 17.23 -12.48 0.12
C GLY A 47 16.20 -13.61 0.25
N TRP A 48 16.14 -14.24 1.43
CA TRP A 48 15.07 -15.23 1.72
C TRP A 48 13.68 -14.61 1.65
N ASP A 49 13.56 -13.30 1.90
CA ASP A 49 12.32 -12.54 1.72
C ASP A 49 11.88 -12.47 0.26
N THR A 50 12.81 -12.23 -0.66
CA THR A 50 12.56 -12.30 -2.11
C THR A 50 12.13 -13.70 -2.53
N LEU A 51 12.82 -14.75 -2.07
CA LEU A 51 12.47 -16.13 -2.39
C LEU A 51 11.07 -16.51 -1.87
N ALA A 52 10.74 -16.12 -0.63
CA ALA A 52 9.43 -16.35 -0.05
C ALA A 52 8.32 -15.64 -0.85
N GLY A 53 8.54 -14.39 -1.25
CA GLY A 53 7.59 -13.67 -2.09
C GLY A 53 7.42 -14.29 -3.49
N CYS A 54 8.50 -14.75 -4.11
CA CYS A 54 8.44 -15.51 -5.37
C CYS A 54 7.65 -16.81 -5.22
N ALA A 55 7.85 -17.54 -4.12
CA ALA A 55 7.10 -18.76 -3.82
C ALA A 55 5.60 -18.48 -3.64
N VAL A 56 5.22 -17.36 -3.01
CA VAL A 56 3.81 -16.93 -2.88
C VAL A 56 3.21 -16.63 -4.26
N LEU A 57 3.92 -15.91 -5.13
CA LEU A 57 3.46 -15.62 -6.49
C LEU A 57 3.29 -16.92 -7.30
N LEU A 58 4.26 -17.83 -7.24
CA LEU A 58 4.20 -19.12 -7.93
C LEU A 58 3.05 -19.99 -7.42
N ALA A 59 2.84 -20.03 -6.10
CA ALA A 59 1.73 -20.76 -5.49
C ALA A 59 0.37 -20.18 -5.94
N ALA A 60 0.25 -18.85 -6.00
CA ALA A 60 -0.95 -18.19 -6.50
C ALA A 60 -1.22 -18.51 -7.98
N MET A 61 -0.19 -18.46 -8.84
CA MET A 61 -0.30 -18.84 -10.25
C MET A 61 -0.70 -20.31 -10.42
N THR A 62 -0.01 -21.22 -9.72
CA THR A 62 -0.27 -22.66 -9.76
C THR A 62 -1.68 -22.99 -9.30
N ARG A 63 -2.18 -22.30 -8.26
CA ARG A 63 -3.56 -22.45 -7.79
C ARG A 63 -4.56 -22.08 -8.88
N ARG A 64 -4.34 -20.99 -9.60
CA ARG A 64 -5.24 -20.60 -10.70
C ARG A 64 -5.27 -21.66 -11.81
N VAL A 65 -4.10 -22.16 -12.21
CA VAL A 65 -3.98 -23.24 -13.21
C VAL A 65 -4.71 -24.50 -12.75
N ARG A 66 -4.54 -24.93 -11.48
CA ARG A 66 -5.27 -26.08 -10.91
C ARG A 66 -6.79 -25.87 -10.91
N LEU A 67 -7.24 -24.64 -10.70
CA LEU A 67 -8.65 -24.25 -10.79
C LEU A 67 -9.13 -24.04 -12.24
N HIS A 68 -8.34 -24.45 -13.24
CA HIS A 68 -8.65 -24.31 -14.67
C HIS A 68 -8.88 -22.85 -15.09
N LYS A 69 -8.23 -21.91 -14.37
CA LYS A 69 -8.24 -20.48 -14.65
C LYS A 69 -6.88 -20.08 -15.25
N PRO A 70 -6.84 -19.05 -16.11
CA PRO A 70 -5.57 -18.55 -16.61
C PRO A 70 -4.69 -18.04 -15.46
N PRO A 71 -3.35 -18.14 -15.59
CA PRO A 71 -2.41 -17.79 -14.54
C PRO A 71 -2.50 -16.30 -14.16
N VAL A 72 -2.84 -15.45 -15.13
CA VAL A 72 -3.13 -14.03 -14.93
C VAL A 72 -4.64 -13.81 -15.12
N PRO A 73 -5.30 -12.97 -14.28
CA PRO A 73 -6.70 -12.64 -14.48
C PRO A 73 -6.95 -12.01 -15.86
N PRO A 74 -7.96 -12.46 -16.63
CA PRO A 74 -8.23 -11.95 -17.99
C PRO A 74 -8.52 -10.44 -18.04
N TRP A 75 -9.17 -9.91 -17.01
CA TRP A 75 -9.47 -8.48 -16.89
C TRP A 75 -8.20 -7.62 -16.80
N LEU A 76 -7.09 -8.15 -16.29
CA LEU A 76 -5.83 -7.42 -16.19
C LEU A 76 -5.23 -7.14 -17.56
N ILE A 77 -5.46 -8.04 -18.52
CA ILE A 77 -4.93 -7.98 -19.89
C ILE A 77 -6.00 -7.62 -20.92
N GLY A 78 -7.12 -7.03 -20.49
CA GLY A 78 -8.18 -6.54 -21.39
C GLY A 78 -8.98 -7.63 -22.10
N ARG A 79 -8.95 -8.88 -21.63
CA ARG A 79 -9.65 -10.02 -22.25
C ARG A 79 -11.02 -10.34 -21.65
N ALA A 80 -11.43 -9.66 -20.58
CA ALA A 80 -12.77 -9.80 -19.99
C ALA A 80 -13.36 -8.42 -19.70
N ALA A 81 -14.58 -8.17 -20.19
CA ALA A 81 -15.24 -6.87 -20.12
C ALA A 81 -15.87 -6.55 -18.75
N GLU A 82 -16.13 -7.54 -17.88
CA GLU A 82 -17.09 -7.37 -16.76
C GLU A 82 -16.54 -7.62 -15.34
N ASP A 83 -15.33 -8.16 -15.18
CA ASP A 83 -14.90 -8.71 -13.88
C ASP A 83 -14.29 -7.72 -12.86
N ALA A 84 -14.05 -6.46 -13.25
CA ALA A 84 -13.47 -5.43 -12.37
C ALA A 84 -14.50 -4.80 -11.40
N THR A 85 -15.42 -5.60 -10.87
CA THR A 85 -16.51 -5.23 -9.93
C THR A 85 -16.07 -4.58 -8.60
N ALA A 86 -14.78 -4.38 -8.37
CA ALA A 86 -14.27 -3.58 -7.25
C ALA A 86 -14.35 -2.08 -7.53
N CYS A 87 -14.23 -1.68 -8.80
CA CYS A 87 -14.35 -0.30 -9.23
C CYS A 87 -15.82 0.03 -9.48
N ALA A 88 -16.24 1.22 -9.08
CA ALA A 88 -17.57 1.70 -9.42
C ALA A 88 -17.59 2.09 -10.91
N ASN A 89 -18.72 1.87 -11.58
CA ASN A 89 -18.86 2.18 -13.00
C ASN A 89 -19.04 3.69 -13.23
N PHE A 90 -17.99 4.48 -13.01
CA PHE A 90 -18.02 5.92 -13.25
C PHE A 90 -18.13 6.29 -14.74
N ALA A 91 -17.87 5.34 -15.65
CA ALA A 91 -18.07 5.59 -17.08
C ALA A 91 -19.55 5.82 -17.41
N SER A 92 -20.48 5.18 -16.68
CA SER A 92 -21.93 5.38 -16.85
C SER A 92 -22.48 6.62 -16.12
N GLU A 93 -21.69 7.26 -15.26
CA GLU A 93 -22.16 8.42 -14.50
C GLU A 93 -22.23 9.69 -15.37
N PRO A 94 -23.14 10.64 -15.05
CA PRO A 94 -23.27 11.89 -15.78
C PRO A 94 -21.93 12.64 -15.90
N ARG A 95 -21.76 13.41 -16.99
CA ARG A 95 -20.54 14.20 -17.25
C ARG A 95 -20.16 15.10 -16.06
N GLY A 96 -21.15 15.69 -15.37
CA GLY A 96 -20.92 16.52 -14.18
C GLY A 96 -20.23 15.77 -13.05
N GLU A 97 -20.69 14.54 -12.74
CA GLU A 97 -20.08 13.71 -11.69
C GLU A 97 -18.67 13.23 -12.09
N ARG A 98 -18.44 12.92 -13.37
CA ARG A 98 -17.08 12.60 -13.86
C ARG A 98 -16.12 13.79 -13.73
N ILE A 99 -16.54 15.01 -14.08
CA ILE A 99 -15.74 16.24 -13.89
C ILE A 99 -15.49 16.50 -12.40
N LYS A 100 -16.49 16.26 -11.55
CA LYS A 100 -16.37 16.40 -10.10
C LYS A 100 -15.36 15.41 -9.51
N LEU A 101 -15.36 14.16 -9.99
CA LEU A 101 -14.36 13.15 -9.63
C LEU A 101 -12.97 13.59 -10.08
N LEU A 102 -12.79 14.00 -11.34
CA LEU A 102 -11.50 14.47 -11.86
C LEU A 102 -10.96 15.69 -11.10
N SER A 103 -11.81 16.69 -10.82
CA SER A 103 -11.42 17.85 -10.01
C SER A 103 -11.03 17.45 -8.58
N THR A 104 -11.67 16.43 -8.01
CA THR A 104 -11.29 15.89 -6.70
C THR A 104 -9.94 15.18 -6.77
N VAL A 105 -9.68 14.39 -7.81
CA VAL A 105 -8.36 13.78 -8.04
C VAL A 105 -7.26 14.85 -8.15
N ALA A 106 -7.50 15.92 -8.93
CA ALA A 106 -6.55 17.02 -9.05
C ALA A 106 -6.28 17.70 -7.69
N LEU A 107 -7.33 17.97 -6.91
CA LEU A 107 -7.18 18.52 -5.55
C LEU A 107 -6.37 17.59 -4.65
N LEU A 108 -6.62 16.29 -4.68
CA LEU A 108 -5.90 15.31 -3.86
C LEU A 108 -4.42 15.20 -4.27
N LEU A 109 -4.12 15.25 -5.57
CA LEU A 109 -2.73 15.25 -6.06
C LEU A 109 -1.98 16.51 -5.63
N CYS A 110 -2.64 17.67 -5.65
CA CYS A 110 -2.03 18.94 -5.23
C CYS A 110 -2.01 19.14 -3.72
N ALA A 111 -2.90 18.51 -2.95
CA ALA A 111 -3.08 18.78 -1.53
C ALA A 111 -1.80 18.60 -0.68
N PRO A 112 -1.01 17.52 -0.81
CA PRO A 112 0.24 17.39 -0.06
C PRO A 112 1.25 18.50 -0.37
N PHE A 113 1.36 18.89 -1.64
CA PHE A 113 2.25 19.97 -2.07
C PHE A 113 1.79 21.33 -1.53
N LEU A 114 0.49 21.64 -1.66
CA LEU A 114 -0.08 22.87 -1.10
C LEU A 114 0.05 22.91 0.43
N PHE A 115 -0.12 21.77 1.09
CA PHE A 115 0.03 21.65 2.53
C PHE A 115 1.48 21.88 3.00
N SER A 116 2.49 21.56 2.18
CA SER A 116 3.89 21.84 2.54
C SER A 116 4.18 23.33 2.76
N PHE A 117 3.39 24.25 2.19
CA PHE A 117 3.49 25.68 2.48
C PHE A 117 2.91 26.06 3.86
N ALA A 118 1.98 25.26 4.38
CA ALA A 118 1.38 25.43 5.71
C ALA A 118 2.13 24.64 6.79
N ALA A 119 2.95 23.64 6.44
CA ALA A 119 3.73 22.84 7.39
C ALA A 119 4.60 23.69 8.35
N PRO A 120 5.26 24.79 7.93
CA PRO A 120 6.00 25.66 8.85
C PRO A 120 5.13 26.29 9.94
N LEU A 121 3.83 26.51 9.71
CA LEU A 121 2.90 27.02 10.73
C LEU A 121 2.61 25.96 11.79
N VAL A 122 2.47 24.68 11.38
CA VAL A 122 2.32 23.56 12.32
C VAL A 122 3.59 23.40 13.15
N GLU A 123 4.77 23.52 12.53
CA GLU A 123 6.05 23.54 13.24
C GLU A 123 6.15 24.67 14.26
N ALA A 124 5.79 25.90 13.87
CA ALA A 124 5.80 27.06 14.74
C ALA A 124 4.83 26.88 15.92
N LEU A 125 3.63 26.34 15.67
CA LEU A 125 2.64 26.05 16.71
C LEU A 125 3.17 25.04 17.72
N VAL A 126 3.70 23.89 17.27
CA VAL A 126 4.25 22.88 18.18
C VAL A 126 5.42 23.46 18.98
N SER A 127 6.30 24.23 18.33
CA SER A 127 7.43 24.88 18.99
C SER A 127 6.99 25.90 20.05
N LEU A 128 5.96 26.69 19.76
CA LEU A 128 5.36 27.62 20.72
C LEU A 128 4.76 26.88 21.92
N LEU A 129 4.04 25.78 21.70
CA LEU A 129 3.48 24.98 22.79
C LEU A 129 4.58 24.39 23.69
N VAL A 130 5.70 23.96 23.12
CA VAL A 130 6.88 23.52 23.89
C VAL A 130 7.46 24.67 24.71
N LEU A 131 7.59 25.88 24.14
CA LEU A 131 8.03 27.07 24.87
C LEU A 131 7.07 27.46 26.02
N LEU A 132 5.77 27.23 25.84
CA LEU A 132 4.73 27.46 26.86
C LEU A 132 4.64 26.34 27.92
N GLY A 133 5.56 25.37 27.89
CA GLY A 133 5.68 24.34 28.93
C GLY A 133 5.12 22.97 28.57
N LEU A 134 4.74 22.72 27.31
CA LEU A 134 4.39 21.36 26.87
C LEU A 134 5.65 20.47 26.96
N PRO A 135 5.64 19.38 27.75
CA PRO A 135 6.85 18.61 28.06
C PRO A 135 7.22 17.63 26.94
N LEU A 136 7.56 18.15 25.75
CA LEU A 136 8.08 17.36 24.64
C LEU A 136 9.60 17.47 24.56
N THR A 137 10.26 16.31 24.53
CA THR A 137 11.66 16.20 24.12
C THR A 137 11.82 16.55 22.64
N ARG A 138 13.00 17.00 22.22
CA ARG A 138 13.32 17.27 20.80
C ARG A 138 12.94 16.12 19.84
N ALA A 139 13.18 14.87 20.24
CA ALA A 139 12.82 13.68 19.45
C ALA A 139 11.31 13.59 19.20
N ARG A 140 10.51 13.76 20.26
CA ARG A 140 9.04 13.71 20.22
C ARG A 140 8.42 14.90 19.49
N THR A 141 9.05 16.08 19.54
CA THR A 141 8.57 17.28 18.83
C THR A 141 8.40 17.02 17.33
N LEU A 142 9.39 16.39 16.69
CA LEU A 142 9.32 16.02 15.27
C LEU A 142 8.18 15.03 15.00
N SER A 143 8.07 13.97 15.80
CA SER A 143 7.02 12.95 15.63
C SER A 143 5.62 13.52 15.83
N VAL A 144 5.43 14.37 16.85
CA VAL A 144 4.16 15.08 17.09
C VAL A 144 3.82 15.99 15.92
N ARG A 145 4.79 16.76 15.41
CA ARG A 145 4.58 17.64 14.25
C ARG A 145 4.08 16.82 13.05
N LEU A 146 4.78 15.76 12.66
CA LEU A 146 4.42 14.94 11.52
C LEU A 146 3.09 14.20 11.72
N LEU A 147 2.79 13.76 12.94
CA LEU A 147 1.49 13.18 13.26
C LEU A 147 0.37 14.19 13.08
N LEU A 148 0.54 15.43 13.57
CA LEU A 148 -0.44 16.50 13.40
C LEU A 148 -0.63 16.85 11.92
N GLU A 149 0.46 17.00 11.16
CA GLU A 149 0.44 17.23 9.71
C GLU A 149 -0.36 16.14 8.99
N GLN A 150 -0.06 14.87 9.29
CA GLN A 150 -0.77 13.73 8.71
C GLN A 150 -2.24 13.67 9.12
N THR A 151 -2.55 14.00 10.38
CA THR A 151 -3.94 14.07 10.86
C THR A 151 -4.70 15.18 10.14
N ILE A 152 -4.12 16.36 9.96
CA ILE A 152 -4.75 17.47 9.23
C ILE A 152 -5.04 17.06 7.78
N LEU A 153 -4.07 16.44 7.10
CA LEU A 153 -4.26 15.94 5.73
C LEU A 153 -5.38 14.89 5.65
N ASN A 154 -5.40 13.93 6.57
CA ASN A 154 -6.45 12.91 6.61
C ASN A 154 -7.83 13.50 6.90
N LEU A 155 -7.95 14.42 7.87
CA LEU A 155 -9.20 15.10 8.16
C LEU A 155 -9.67 15.96 6.97
N GLY A 156 -8.74 16.66 6.32
CA GLY A 156 -9.00 17.44 5.11
C GLY A 156 -9.51 16.56 3.96
N LEU A 157 -8.89 15.40 3.75
CA LEU A 157 -9.35 14.38 2.80
C LEU A 157 -10.78 13.92 3.13
N PHE A 158 -11.03 13.45 4.35
CA PHE A 158 -12.36 12.96 4.73
C PHE A 158 -13.43 14.05 4.63
N GLN A 159 -13.11 15.27 5.02
CA GLN A 159 -14.01 16.42 4.92
C GLN A 159 -14.31 16.77 3.45
N LEU A 160 -13.27 16.85 2.60
CA LEU A 160 -13.41 17.11 1.16
C LEU A 160 -14.30 16.05 0.51
N VAL A 161 -14.04 14.78 0.82
CA VAL A 161 -14.78 13.63 0.29
C VAL A 161 -16.22 13.62 0.79
N ARG A 162 -16.47 13.88 2.08
CA ARG A 162 -17.83 13.98 2.63
C ARG A 162 -18.66 15.08 1.97
N MET A 163 -18.05 16.23 1.69
CA MET A 163 -18.74 17.37 1.05
C MET A 163 -18.98 17.14 -0.45
N ARG A 164 -17.99 16.58 -1.17
CA ARG A 164 -18.07 16.43 -2.63
C ARG A 164 -18.68 15.10 -3.06
N HIS A 165 -18.51 14.04 -2.29
CA HIS A 165 -18.90 12.67 -2.66
C HIS A 165 -19.66 12.03 -1.50
N PRO A 166 -20.91 12.44 -1.22
CA PRO A 166 -21.69 11.90 -0.11
C PRO A 166 -21.90 10.38 -0.21
N GLY A 167 -21.92 9.83 -1.43
CA GLY A 167 -21.99 8.39 -1.71
C GLY A 167 -20.68 7.62 -1.49
N PHE A 168 -19.59 8.28 -1.10
CA PHE A 168 -18.28 7.65 -0.93
C PHE A 168 -18.29 6.50 0.08
N PHE A 169 -18.96 6.68 1.21
CA PHE A 169 -19.09 5.64 2.25
C PHE A 169 -20.10 4.54 1.88
N SER A 170 -20.72 4.62 0.70
CA SER A 170 -21.53 3.52 0.20
C SER A 170 -20.64 2.35 -0.24
N HIS A 171 -21.15 1.14 -0.05
CA HIS A 171 -20.50 -0.10 -0.48
C HIS A 171 -20.29 -0.21 -2.00
N LYS A 172 -20.89 0.70 -2.79
CA LYS A 172 -20.73 0.77 -4.25
C LYS A 172 -19.39 1.41 -4.64
N TRP A 173 -18.95 2.43 -3.91
CA TRP A 173 -17.71 3.15 -4.21
C TRP A 173 -16.50 2.45 -3.62
N VAL A 174 -16.46 2.30 -2.30
CA VAL A 174 -15.38 1.62 -1.59
C VAL A 174 -15.98 0.54 -0.69
N ARG A 175 -15.39 -0.65 -0.73
CA ARG A 175 -15.75 -1.76 0.14
C ARG A 175 -14.77 -1.86 1.30
N TRP A 176 -15.31 -1.74 2.51
CA TRP A 176 -14.58 -1.85 3.78
C TRP A 176 -14.98 -3.17 4.48
N ARG A 177 -14.42 -4.29 4.01
CA ARG A 177 -14.85 -5.62 4.46
C ARG A 177 -14.01 -6.08 5.65
N TRP A 178 -14.28 -5.49 6.82
CA TRP A 178 -13.56 -5.81 8.07
C TRP A 178 -13.66 -7.29 8.47
N GLN A 179 -14.81 -7.93 8.25
CA GLN A 179 -15.07 -9.33 8.64
C GLN A 179 -14.68 -10.36 7.56
N ALA A 180 -14.18 -9.92 6.39
CA ALA A 180 -13.74 -10.85 5.36
C ALA A 180 -12.40 -11.52 5.75
N PRO A 181 -12.08 -12.72 5.23
CA PRO A 181 -10.81 -13.39 5.49
C PRO A 181 -9.65 -12.77 4.68
N TRP A 182 -9.32 -11.51 4.94
CA TRP A 182 -8.32 -10.73 4.19
C TRP A 182 -6.87 -10.90 4.69
N ILE A 183 -6.63 -11.55 5.83
CA ILE A 183 -5.28 -11.70 6.42
C ILE A 183 -4.33 -12.42 5.45
N ALA A 184 -4.77 -13.51 4.83
CA ALA A 184 -3.94 -14.26 3.88
C ALA A 184 -3.61 -13.43 2.62
N GLU A 185 -4.54 -12.58 2.17
CA GLU A 185 -4.32 -11.67 1.05
C GLU A 185 -3.32 -10.57 1.42
N VAL A 186 -3.40 -10.04 2.65
CA VAL A 186 -2.45 -9.06 3.18
C VAL A 186 -1.06 -9.65 3.32
N LEU A 187 -0.91 -10.78 4.01
CA LEU A 187 0.41 -11.37 4.26
C LEU A 187 1.05 -11.88 2.96
N GLY A 188 0.26 -12.54 2.10
CA GLY A 188 0.74 -13.00 0.80
C GLY A 188 1.06 -11.84 -0.14
N GLY A 189 0.21 -10.81 -0.17
CA GLY A 189 0.43 -9.60 -0.96
C GLY A 189 1.66 -8.82 -0.50
N TYR A 190 1.89 -8.72 0.81
CA TYR A 190 3.09 -8.12 1.38
C TYR A 190 4.36 -8.88 0.97
N ALA A 191 4.40 -10.20 1.17
CA ALA A 191 5.54 -11.03 0.76
C ALA A 191 5.83 -10.90 -0.75
N ALA A 192 4.80 -10.97 -1.58
CA ALA A 192 4.91 -10.76 -3.02
C ALA A 192 5.43 -9.35 -3.37
N SER A 193 5.01 -8.31 -2.64
CA SER A 193 5.49 -6.94 -2.84
C SER A 193 7.00 -6.82 -2.58
N VAL A 194 7.51 -7.48 -1.54
CA VAL A 194 8.96 -7.53 -1.25
C VAL A 194 9.73 -8.17 -2.39
N ALA A 195 9.25 -9.30 -2.91
CA ALA A 195 9.89 -9.94 -4.06
C ALA A 195 9.89 -9.03 -5.30
N LEU A 196 8.73 -8.46 -5.65
CA LEU A 196 8.61 -7.57 -6.81
C LEU A 196 9.55 -6.36 -6.69
N PHE A 197 9.58 -5.71 -5.53
CA PHE A 197 10.45 -4.56 -5.31
C PHE A 197 11.94 -4.95 -5.44
N ASN A 198 12.38 -5.99 -4.73
CA ASN A 198 13.78 -6.42 -4.72
C ASN A 198 14.26 -6.92 -6.09
N LEU A 199 13.36 -7.41 -6.95
CA LEU A 199 13.69 -7.83 -8.32
C LEU A 199 13.73 -6.65 -9.30
N ILE A 200 12.89 -5.63 -9.09
CA ILE A 200 12.77 -4.49 -9.99
C ILE A 200 13.76 -3.37 -9.65
N GLU A 201 14.13 -3.21 -8.38
CA GLU A 201 15.08 -2.19 -7.95
C GLU A 201 16.44 -2.29 -8.66
N PRO A 202 17.09 -3.47 -8.77
CA PRO A 202 18.36 -3.58 -9.50
C PRO A 202 18.21 -3.25 -10.99
N LEU A 203 17.07 -3.62 -11.59
CA LEU A 203 16.75 -3.25 -12.96
C LEU A 203 16.60 -1.73 -13.10
N ASN A 204 15.95 -1.07 -12.16
CA ASN A 204 15.84 0.38 -12.13
C ASN A 204 17.23 1.05 -12.06
N GLN A 205 18.12 0.57 -11.19
CA GLN A 205 19.49 1.09 -11.11
C GLN A 205 20.27 0.86 -12.41
N ALA A 206 20.10 -0.31 -13.03
CA ALA A 206 20.76 -0.64 -14.29
C ALA A 206 20.29 0.25 -15.46
N LEU A 207 18.99 0.59 -15.48
CA LEU A 207 18.41 1.46 -16.50
C LEU A 207 18.72 2.95 -16.26
N LEU A 208 18.89 3.37 -15.00
CA LEU A 208 19.00 4.77 -14.60
C LEU A 208 20.16 5.02 -13.61
N PRO A 209 21.42 4.65 -13.96
CA PRO A 209 22.56 4.63 -13.02
C PRO A 209 23.00 6.02 -12.53
N GLY A 210 22.55 7.11 -13.15
CA GLY A 210 22.89 8.49 -12.79
C GLY A 210 21.82 9.21 -11.98
N LEU A 211 20.68 8.58 -11.69
CA LEU A 211 19.63 9.20 -10.89
C LEU A 211 19.92 9.06 -9.41
N ALA A 212 19.64 10.11 -8.64
CA ALA A 212 19.86 10.13 -7.20
C ALA A 212 19.01 9.06 -6.50
N TYR A 213 19.60 7.90 -6.24
CA TYR A 213 19.08 6.92 -5.31
C TYR A 213 19.39 7.39 -3.89
N LYS A 214 18.34 7.79 -3.17
CA LYS A 214 18.44 8.07 -1.74
C LYS A 214 17.87 6.86 -0.99
N PRO A 215 18.74 6.01 -0.40
CA PRO A 215 18.29 4.80 0.29
C PRO A 215 17.32 5.10 1.45
N GLU A 216 17.41 6.29 2.04
CA GLU A 216 16.64 6.65 3.24
C GLU A 216 15.54 7.67 2.93
N GLY A 217 14.34 7.17 2.61
CA GLY A 217 13.12 7.98 2.59
C GLY A 217 12.71 8.48 3.98
N LEU A 218 11.68 9.34 4.06
CA LEU A 218 11.20 9.92 5.33
C LEU A 218 10.91 8.87 6.40
N VAL A 219 10.35 7.72 6.01
CA VAL A 219 10.07 6.59 6.91
C VAL A 219 11.34 6.09 7.61
N ALA A 220 12.44 5.93 6.86
CA ALA A 220 13.73 5.49 7.40
C ALA A 220 14.35 6.54 8.34
N GLN A 221 14.25 7.83 7.97
CA GLN A 221 14.79 8.93 8.79
C GLN A 221 14.11 9.04 10.16
N LEU A 222 12.82 8.66 10.25
CA LEU A 222 12.06 8.68 11.49
C LEU A 222 12.33 7.48 12.40
N ALA A 223 12.99 6.45 11.88
CA ALA A 223 13.23 5.21 12.60
C ALA A 223 14.33 5.32 13.68
N ASN A 224 15.08 6.41 13.75
CA ASN A 224 16.19 6.58 14.70
C ASN A 224 16.02 7.85 15.55
N PRO A 225 15.07 7.86 16.52
CA PRO A 225 14.88 9.03 17.40
C PRO A 225 16.11 9.27 18.27
N THR A 226 16.46 10.55 18.47
CA THR A 226 17.71 10.95 19.14
C THR A 226 17.81 10.50 20.60
N ASP A 227 16.68 10.31 21.28
CA ASP A 227 16.61 9.84 22.67
C ASP A 227 16.56 8.32 22.79
N ARG A 228 16.48 7.58 21.67
CA ARG A 228 16.34 6.12 21.58
C ARG A 228 15.22 5.54 22.45
N SER A 229 14.21 6.35 22.83
CA SER A 229 13.15 5.89 23.72
C SER A 229 12.07 5.14 22.94
N ALA A 230 11.55 4.06 23.51
CA ALA A 230 10.48 3.27 22.89
C ALA A 230 9.23 4.12 22.61
N ALA A 231 8.92 5.08 23.49
CA ALA A 231 7.81 6.02 23.29
C ALA A 231 8.03 6.92 22.05
N SER A 232 9.25 7.46 21.87
CA SER A 232 9.57 8.28 20.69
C SER A 232 9.55 7.45 19.40
N LEU A 233 10.04 6.21 19.45
CA LEU A 233 9.99 5.29 18.32
C LEU A 233 8.56 4.94 17.91
N LEU A 234 7.71 4.56 18.87
CA LEU A 234 6.30 4.24 18.61
C LEU A 234 5.56 5.45 18.04
N LEU A 235 5.78 6.63 18.61
CA LEU A 235 5.15 7.86 18.14
C LEU A 235 5.61 8.20 16.71
N ALA A 236 6.89 8.06 16.40
CA ALA A 236 7.45 8.29 15.08
C ALA A 236 6.93 7.29 14.02
N ALA A 237 6.52 6.08 14.43
CA ALA A 237 5.99 5.07 13.53
C ALA A 237 4.54 5.36 13.08
N ILE A 238 3.71 5.99 13.91
CA ILE A 238 2.26 6.11 13.67
C ILE A 238 1.96 6.83 12.35
N ALA A 239 2.55 8.01 12.14
CA ALA A 239 2.29 8.82 10.95
C ALA A 239 2.68 8.09 9.64
N PRO A 240 3.94 7.63 9.45
CA PRO A 240 4.34 6.95 8.23
C PRO A 240 3.78 5.52 8.09
N CYS A 241 3.56 4.77 9.17
CA CYS A 241 3.17 3.36 9.07
C CYS A 241 1.65 3.14 9.11
N LEU A 242 0.86 4.11 9.59
CA LEU A 242 -0.60 3.98 9.67
C LEU A 242 -1.31 5.14 8.96
N GLY A 243 -0.92 6.38 9.28
CA GLY A 243 -1.58 7.57 8.76
C GLY A 243 -1.43 7.75 7.25
N ALA A 244 -0.20 7.66 6.74
CA ALA A 244 0.10 7.80 5.31
C ALA A 244 -0.51 6.68 4.45
N PRO A 245 -0.42 5.38 4.81
CA PRO A 245 -1.07 4.31 4.06
C PRO A 245 -2.58 4.49 3.86
N ILE A 246 -3.28 5.00 4.88
CA ILE A 246 -4.72 5.29 4.76
C ILE A 246 -4.95 6.39 3.71
N PHE A 247 -4.21 7.50 3.81
CA PHE A 247 -4.32 8.62 2.88
C PHE A 247 -4.02 8.20 1.44
N GLU A 248 -2.87 7.57 1.24
CA GLU A 248 -2.35 7.24 -0.08
C GLU A 248 -3.20 6.19 -0.78
N GLU A 249 -3.64 5.12 -0.09
CA GLU A 249 -4.51 4.12 -0.72
C GLU A 249 -5.92 4.64 -0.97
N LEU A 250 -6.45 5.54 -0.13
CA LEU A 250 -7.71 6.23 -0.42
C LEU A 250 -7.58 7.06 -1.68
N GLN A 251 -6.54 7.90 -1.75
CA GLN A 251 -6.27 8.72 -2.92
C GLN A 251 -6.09 7.87 -4.19
N SER A 252 -5.25 6.84 -4.13
CA SER A 252 -4.91 6.03 -5.30
C SER A 252 -6.02 5.09 -5.73
N ARG A 253 -6.66 4.36 -4.81
CA ARG A 253 -7.66 3.32 -5.17
C ARG A 253 -9.07 3.85 -5.23
N ALA A 254 -9.44 4.73 -4.31
CA ALA A 254 -10.79 5.24 -4.23
C ALA A 254 -11.03 6.44 -5.15
N PHE A 255 -9.99 7.15 -5.61
CA PHE A 255 -10.16 8.29 -6.50
C PHE A 255 -9.41 8.15 -7.82
N ILE A 256 -8.08 8.07 -7.81
CA ILE A 256 -7.28 8.04 -9.04
C ILE A 256 -7.66 6.84 -9.92
N LEU A 257 -7.65 5.62 -9.37
CA LEU A 257 -8.01 4.42 -10.11
C LEU A 257 -9.44 4.48 -10.64
N GLN A 258 -10.40 4.91 -9.81
CA GLN A 258 -11.81 5.05 -10.20
C GLN A 258 -11.98 6.04 -11.37
N ALA A 259 -11.31 7.19 -11.31
CA ALA A 259 -11.33 8.19 -12.36
C ALA A 259 -10.72 7.67 -13.66
N LEU A 260 -9.60 6.95 -13.57
CA LEU A 260 -8.95 6.35 -14.73
C LEU A 260 -9.84 5.26 -15.36
N THR A 261 -10.50 4.42 -14.55
CA THR A 261 -11.42 3.40 -15.08
C THR A 261 -12.64 3.99 -15.79
N ALA A 262 -12.98 5.26 -15.56
CA ALA A 262 -14.03 5.95 -16.31
C ALA A 262 -13.59 6.33 -17.74
N ALA A 263 -12.28 6.29 -18.03
CA ALA A 263 -11.69 6.76 -19.29
C ALA A 263 -10.93 5.66 -20.06
N MET A 264 -10.50 4.58 -19.40
CA MET A 264 -9.72 3.50 -20.02
C MET A 264 -9.98 2.14 -19.37
N PRO A 265 -9.65 1.03 -20.05
CA PRO A 265 -9.77 -0.32 -19.47
C PRO A 265 -8.97 -0.47 -18.18
N ILE A 266 -9.46 -1.32 -17.27
CA ILE A 266 -8.89 -1.51 -15.92
C ILE A 266 -7.39 -1.78 -15.91
N GLY A 267 -6.86 -2.55 -16.87
CA GLY A 267 -5.42 -2.83 -16.96
C GLY A 267 -4.59 -1.56 -17.21
N GLY A 268 -5.05 -0.69 -18.12
CA GLY A 268 -4.43 0.62 -18.38
C GLY A 268 -4.57 1.56 -17.18
N ALA A 269 -5.75 1.57 -16.55
CA ALA A 269 -6.01 2.38 -15.36
C ALA A 269 -5.09 2.00 -14.18
N LEU A 270 -4.85 0.69 -13.98
CA LEU A 270 -3.91 0.19 -12.98
C LEU A 270 -2.47 0.61 -13.29
N LEU A 271 -2.05 0.51 -14.56
CA LEU A 271 -0.70 0.91 -14.97
C LEU A 271 -0.45 2.39 -14.70
N VAL A 272 -1.35 3.26 -15.18
CA VAL A 272 -1.25 4.71 -14.98
C VAL A 272 -1.35 5.07 -13.48
N SER A 273 -2.26 4.42 -12.74
CA SER A 273 -2.37 4.61 -11.29
C SER A 273 -1.10 4.20 -10.54
N GLY A 274 -0.43 3.12 -10.97
CA GLY A 274 0.84 2.68 -10.40
C GLY A 274 1.96 3.69 -10.66
N ILE A 275 2.07 4.17 -11.90
CA ILE A 275 3.05 5.22 -12.25
C ILE A 275 2.84 6.49 -11.42
N LEU A 276 1.59 6.94 -11.29
CA LEU A 276 1.26 8.10 -10.46
C LEU A 276 1.65 7.85 -8.98
N PHE A 277 1.36 6.66 -8.45
CA PHE A 277 1.77 6.29 -7.09
C PHE A 277 3.28 6.42 -6.89
N GLY A 278 4.09 5.87 -7.80
CA GLY A 278 5.55 6.00 -7.73
C GLY A 278 6.04 7.46 -7.89
N ALA A 279 5.42 8.22 -8.79
CA ALA A 279 5.79 9.61 -9.04
C ALA A 279 5.51 10.53 -7.84
N GLN A 280 4.45 10.27 -7.06
CA GLN A 280 4.09 11.05 -5.87
C GLN A 280 5.15 11.01 -4.76
N HIS A 281 6.05 10.02 -4.79
CA HIS A 281 7.14 9.91 -3.83
C HIS A 281 8.33 10.84 -4.15
N LEU A 282 8.35 11.47 -5.34
CA LEU A 282 9.39 12.43 -5.77
C LEU A 282 10.83 11.88 -5.69
N GLN A 283 10.97 10.56 -5.76
CA GLN A 283 12.25 9.85 -5.77
C GLN A 283 12.41 9.16 -7.12
N ILE A 284 12.97 9.87 -8.09
CA ILE A 284 13.08 9.35 -9.46
C ILE A 284 13.95 8.08 -9.53
N GLY A 285 14.96 7.95 -8.66
CA GLY A 285 15.77 6.74 -8.50
C GLY A 285 15.00 5.54 -7.92
N LEU A 286 13.73 5.70 -7.53
CA LEU A 286 12.83 4.64 -7.06
C LEU A 286 11.52 4.60 -7.86
N LEU A 287 11.41 5.37 -8.94
CA LEU A 287 10.16 5.51 -9.69
C LEU A 287 9.64 4.16 -10.19
N LEU A 288 10.49 3.35 -10.83
CA LEU A 288 10.08 2.06 -11.38
C LEU A 288 9.63 1.06 -10.30
N PRO A 289 10.42 0.76 -9.24
CA PRO A 289 9.99 -0.21 -8.22
C PRO A 289 8.76 0.25 -7.44
N LEU A 290 8.62 1.56 -7.15
CA LEU A 290 7.43 2.09 -6.51
C LEU A 290 6.20 2.04 -7.44
N SER A 291 6.40 2.26 -8.75
CA SER A 291 5.31 2.16 -9.72
C SER A 291 4.79 0.73 -9.86
N VAL A 292 5.69 -0.26 -9.90
CA VAL A 292 5.33 -1.69 -9.93
C VAL A 292 4.58 -2.08 -8.65
N THR A 293 5.05 -1.60 -7.50
CA THR A 293 4.39 -1.85 -6.20
C THR A 293 2.99 -1.24 -6.17
N GLY A 294 2.85 0.02 -6.59
CA GLY A 294 1.55 0.71 -6.68
C GLY A 294 0.58 0.07 -7.66
N PHE A 295 1.07 -0.44 -8.79
CA PHE A 295 0.29 -1.25 -9.74
C PHE A 295 -0.20 -2.54 -9.08
N PHE A 296 0.71 -3.27 -8.42
CA PHE A 296 0.40 -4.54 -7.79
C PHE A 296 -0.63 -4.41 -6.66
N TRP A 297 -0.52 -3.37 -5.82
CA TRP A 297 -1.52 -3.10 -4.79
C TRP A 297 -2.88 -2.73 -5.39
N GLY A 298 -2.90 -2.04 -6.54
CA GLY A 298 -4.11 -1.85 -7.32
C GLY A 298 -4.73 -3.16 -7.80
N VAL A 299 -3.92 -4.11 -8.29
CA VAL A 299 -4.38 -5.46 -8.69
C VAL A 299 -4.99 -6.19 -7.49
N LEU A 300 -4.34 -6.14 -6.32
CA LEU A 300 -4.84 -6.76 -5.09
C LEU A 300 -6.14 -6.11 -4.60
N TYR A 301 -6.27 -4.79 -4.73
CA TYR A 301 -7.53 -4.09 -4.45
C TYR A 301 -8.67 -4.57 -5.37
N VAL A 302 -8.43 -4.63 -6.68
CA VAL A 302 -9.44 -5.09 -7.65
C VAL A 302 -9.84 -6.54 -7.40
N ASN A 303 -8.86 -7.40 -7.07
CA ASN A 303 -9.12 -8.82 -6.81
C ASN A 303 -9.85 -9.07 -5.49
N SER A 304 -9.40 -8.44 -4.39
CA SER A 304 -10.00 -8.59 -3.05
C SER A 304 -11.33 -7.86 -2.90
N ARG A 305 -11.55 -6.81 -3.71
CA ARG A 305 -12.69 -5.88 -3.59
C ARG A 305 -12.79 -5.33 -2.16
N ASN A 306 -11.65 -5.00 -1.56
CA ASN A 306 -11.54 -4.53 -0.18
C ASN A 306 -10.39 -3.54 -0.04
N LEU A 307 -10.67 -2.30 0.36
CA LEU A 307 -9.63 -1.27 0.52
C LEU A 307 -8.69 -1.56 1.70
N LEU A 308 -9.14 -2.33 2.68
CA LEU A 308 -8.30 -2.73 3.82
C LEU A 308 -7.07 -3.53 3.38
N VAL A 309 -7.18 -4.34 2.32
CA VAL A 309 -6.09 -5.20 1.84
C VAL A 309 -4.86 -4.37 1.46
N PRO A 310 -4.93 -3.43 0.49
CA PRO A 310 -3.77 -2.62 0.16
C PRO A 310 -3.34 -1.68 1.30
N VAL A 311 -4.27 -1.15 2.11
CA VAL A 311 -3.92 -0.29 3.27
C VAL A 311 -3.03 -1.04 4.26
N PHE A 312 -3.38 -2.27 4.62
CA PHE A 312 -2.57 -3.06 5.55
C PHE A 312 -1.27 -3.56 4.92
N ILE A 313 -1.26 -3.90 3.63
CA ILE A 313 -0.01 -4.26 2.92
C ILE A 313 0.96 -3.07 2.94
N HIS A 314 0.45 -1.87 2.66
CA HIS A 314 1.24 -0.65 2.68
C HIS A 314 1.72 -0.31 4.10
N ALA A 315 0.87 -0.46 5.11
CA ALA A 315 1.29 -0.32 6.51
C ALA A 315 2.42 -1.29 6.90
N LEU A 316 2.34 -2.56 6.48
CA LEU A 316 3.42 -3.54 6.67
C LEU A 316 4.69 -3.18 5.90
N TRP A 317 4.55 -2.64 4.68
CA TRP A 317 5.66 -2.15 3.87
C TRP A 317 6.42 -1.02 4.57
N ASN A 318 5.71 0.01 5.03
CA ASN A 318 6.32 1.12 5.76
C ASN A 318 6.87 0.65 7.11
N GLY A 319 6.18 -0.25 7.80
CA GLY A 319 6.66 -0.87 9.02
C GLY A 319 7.97 -1.65 8.81
N ARG A 320 8.13 -2.35 7.68
CA ARG A 320 9.38 -3.03 7.30
C ARG A 320 10.52 -2.04 7.15
N ILE A 321 10.30 -0.97 6.40
CA ILE A 321 11.34 0.06 6.17
C ILE A 321 11.71 0.72 7.49
N PHE A 322 10.72 1.08 8.30
CA PHE A 322 10.90 1.71 9.60
C PHE A 322 11.69 0.80 10.56
N LEU A 323 11.25 -0.44 10.76
CA LEU A 323 11.93 -1.38 11.65
C LEU A 323 13.31 -1.80 11.11
N GLY A 324 13.44 -2.01 9.81
CA GLY A 324 14.71 -2.31 9.17
C GLY A 324 15.73 -1.20 9.43
N SER A 325 15.33 0.06 9.23
CA SER A 325 16.18 1.22 9.50
C SER A 325 16.55 1.34 10.99
N TYR A 326 15.60 1.11 11.91
CA TYR A 326 15.88 1.11 13.35
C TYR A 326 16.88 0.02 13.76
N LEU A 327 16.80 -1.16 13.13
CA LEU A 327 17.67 -2.30 13.39
C LEU A 327 18.97 -2.28 12.55
N GLY A 328 19.13 -1.29 11.67
CA GLY A 328 20.27 -1.15 10.75
C GLY A 328 20.35 -2.24 9.67
N LEU A 329 19.21 -2.82 9.28
CA LEU A 329 19.05 -3.92 8.31
C LEU A 329 18.91 -3.42 6.88
#